data_AF-A0A251VRC1-F1
#
_entry.id   AF-A0A251VRC1-F1
#
_cell.length_a   1.000
_cell.length_b   1.000
_cell.length_c   1.000
_cell.angle_alpha   90.00
_cell.angle_beta   90.00
_cell.angle_gamma   90.00
#
_symmetry.space_group_name_H-M   'P 1'
#
loop_
_entity.id
_entity.type
_entity.pdbx_description
1 polymer ?
#
loop_
_entity_poly.entity_id
_entity_poly.type
_entity_poly.pdbx_seq_one_letter_code
_entity_poly.pdbx_strand_id
1 'polypeptide(L)' 'MDVRLLHELNVYQDIFKEFYLSKYSGRRLMWQNSLGHCVLKTEFAKGKKELDVSLFQ' A
#
# COMPACT_ATOMS: atom_id res chain seq x y z
N MET A 1 1.22 9.28 11.32
CA MET A 1 2.33 9.87 10.54
C MET A 1 1.82 10.05 9.13
N ASP A 2 2.07 11.22 8.55
CA ASP A 2 1.70 11.49 7.16
C ASP A 2 2.78 10.86 6.25
N VAL A 3 2.36 10.03 5.29
CA VAL A 3 3.27 9.17 4.51
C VAL A 3 3.06 9.51 3.04
N ARG A 4 4.13 9.91 2.37
CA ARG A 4 4.09 10.19 0.94
C ARG A 4 4.18 8.88 0.17
N LEU A 5 3.03 8.30 -0.12
CA LEU A 5 2.93 7.12 -0.98
C LEU A 5 3.18 7.49 -2.44
N LEU A 6 3.74 6.54 -3.19
CA LEU A 6 3.85 6.61 -4.65
C LEU A 6 2.46 6.83 -5.27
N HIS A 7 2.40 7.57 -6.37
CA HIS A 7 1.13 7.94 -7.02
C HIS A 7 0.25 6.72 -7.32
N GLU A 8 0.84 5.65 -7.85
CA GLU A 8 0.12 4.41 -8.19
C GLU A 8 -0.56 3.77 -6.96
N LEU A 9 0.10 3.77 -5.80
CA LEU A 9 -0.48 3.23 -4.57
C LEU A 9 -1.67 4.06 -4.08
N ASN A 10 -1.61 5.39 -4.24
CA ASN A 10 -2.75 6.26 -3.93
C ASN A 10 -3.94 5.94 -4.84
N VAL A 11 -3.70 5.76 -6.15
CA VAL A 11 -4.74 5.37 -7.11
C VAL A 11 -5.40 4.05 -6.70
N TYR A 12 -4.61 3.04 -6.31
CA TYR A 12 -5.18 1.77 -5.84
C TYR A 12 -5.99 1.91 -4.55
N GLN A 13 -5.54 2.74 -3.61
CA GLN A 13 -6.29 3.02 -2.39
C GLN A 13 -7.63 3.70 -2.68
N ASP A 14 -7.67 4.64 -3.62
CA ASP A 14 -8.90 5.35 -3.99
C ASP A 14 -9.90 4.43 -4.70
N ILE A 15 -9.43 3.61 -5.66
CA ILE A 15 -10.26 2.60 -6.33
C ILE A 15 -10.89 1.65 -5.30
N PHE A 16 -10.09 1.17 -4.33
CA PHE A 16 -10.61 0.28 -3.29
C PHE A 16 -11.58 0.98 -2.35
N LYS A 17 -11.32 2.25 -2.02
CA LYS A 17 -12.20 3.05 -1.15
C LYS A 17 -13.57 3.25 -1.78
N GLU A 18 -13.63 3.58 -3.07
CA GLU A 18 -14.89 3.70 -3.81
C GLU A 18 -15.67 2.38 -3.81
N PHE A 19 -14.98 1.28 -4.14
CA PHE A 19 -15.56 -0.06 -4.07
C PHE A 19 -16.13 -0.38 -2.67
N TYR A 20 -15.34 -0.19 -1.62
CA TYR A 20 -15.73 -0.52 -0.25
C TYR A 20 -16.95 0.29 0.21
N LEU A 21 -16.94 1.61 -0.03
CA LEU A 21 -18.02 2.50 0.41
C LEU A 21 -19.31 2.31 -0.40
N SER A 22 -19.23 1.87 -1.66
CA SER A 22 -20.41 1.49 -2.44
C SER A 22 -21.15 0.29 -1.85
N LYS A 23 -20.42 -0.65 -1.24
CA LYS A 23 -20.99 -1.87 -0.64
C LYS A 23 -21.37 -1.70 0.82
N TYR A 24 -20.63 -0.87 1.56
CA TYR A 24 -20.80 -0.70 3.01
C TYR A 24 -21.07 0.75 3.37
N SER A 25 -22.34 1.14 3.28
CA SER A 25 -22.80 2.49 3.61
C SER A 25 -22.65 2.82 5.10
N GLY A 26 -22.52 4.12 5.41
CA GLY A 26 -22.40 4.63 6.78
C GLY A 26 -21.06 4.35 7.46
N ARG A 27 -20.07 3.80 6.74
CA ARG A 27 -18.72 3.54 7.25
C ARG A 27 -17.71 4.57 6.74
N ARG A 28 -16.60 4.70 7.46
CA ARG A 28 -15.42 5.48 7.05
C ARG A 28 -14.21 4.57 6.99
N LEU A 29 -13.54 4.54 5.85
CA LEU A 29 -12.27 3.83 5.66
C LEU A 29 -11.11 4.74 6.08
N MET A 30 -10.18 4.20 6.88
CA MET A 30 -8.93 4.87 7.25
C MET A 30 -7.77 3.89 7.08
N TRP A 31 -6.77 4.27 6.29
CA TRP A 31 -5.58 3.46 6.05
C TRP A 31 -4.58 3.59 7.21
N GLN A 32 -4.14 2.45 7.76
CA GLN A 32 -3.14 2.39 8.82
C GLN A 32 -1.79 1.98 8.23
N ASN A 33 -1.06 2.97 7.68
CA ASN A 33 0.20 2.74 6.98
C ASN A 33 1.27 2.03 7.83
N SER A 34 1.23 2.19 9.16
CA SER A 34 2.14 1.51 10.09
C SER A 34 1.98 -0.01 10.13
N LEU A 35 0.87 -0.53 9.62
CA LEU A 35 0.60 -1.96 9.52
C LEU A 35 0.80 -2.50 8.10
N GLY A 36 1.14 -1.63 7.14
CA GLY A 36 1.36 -2.01 5.75
C GLY A 36 2.72 -2.68 5.54
N HIS A 37 2.74 -3.69 4.67
CA HIS A 37 3.95 -4.33 4.17
C HIS A 37 3.81 -4.62 2.66
N CYS A 38 4.93 -4.77 1.97
CA CYS A 38 4.96 -5.18 0.57
C CYS A 38 6.22 -6.00 0.26
N VAL A 39 6.18 -6.74 -0.84
CA VAL A 39 7.33 -7.49 -1.35
C VAL A 39 7.95 -6.73 -2.51
N LEU A 40 9.21 -6.33 -2.36
CA LEU A 40 10.00 -5.70 -3.42
C LEU A 40 10.85 -6.74 -4.14
N LYS A 41 10.63 -6.87 -5.45
CA LYS A 41 11.54 -7.62 -6.32
C LYS A 41 12.71 -6.73 -6.68
N THR A 42 13.92 -7.15 -6.29
CA THR A 42 15.14 -6.36 -6.43
C THR A 42 16.20 -7.14 -7.21
N GLU A 43 17.00 -6.41 -7.97
CA GLU A 43 18.13 -6.97 -8.71
C GLU A 43 19.43 -6.42 -8.11
N PHE A 44 20.19 -7.30 -7.47
CA PHE A 44 21.53 -6.98 -6.97
C PHE A 44 22.59 -7.54 -7.93
N ALA A 45 23.81 -7.02 -7.86
CA ALA A 45 24.95 -7.51 -8.65
C ALA A 45 25.21 -9.03 -8.48
N LYS A 46 24.80 -9.61 -7.34
CA LYS A 46 24.94 -11.04 -7.03
C LYS A 46 23.65 -11.85 -7.24
N GLY A 47 22.64 -11.28 -7.89
CA GLY A 47 21.40 -11.96 -8.26
C GLY A 47 20.13 -11.28 -7.76
N LYS A 48 18.98 -11.85 -8.16
CA LYS A 48 17.65 -11.35 -7.81
C LYS A 48 17.24 -11.78 -6.40
N LYS A 49 16.53 -10.90 -5.69
CA LYS A 49 16.00 -11.15 -4.34
C LYS A 49 14.61 -10.55 -4.21
N GLU A 50 13.83 -11.14 -3.32
CA GLU A 50 12.54 -10.59 -2.88
C GLU A 50 12.71 -10.14 -1.43
N LEU A 51 12.33 -8.89 -1.16
CA LEU A 51 12.44 -8.27 0.15
C LEU A 51 11.04 -8.03 0.70
N ASP A 52 10.72 -8.63 1.84
CA ASP A 52 9.55 -8.27 2.62
C ASP A 52 9.88 -7.05 3.47
N VAL A 53 9.17 -5.95 3.22
CA VAL A 53 9.41 -4.66 3.85
C VAL A 53 8.11 -4.02 4.32
N SER A 54 8.18 -3.31 5.44
CA SER A 54 7.12 -2.41 5.87
C SER A 54 6.96 -1.24 4.90
N LEU A 55 5.79 -0.61 4.91
CA LEU A 55 5.47 0.54 4.04
C LEU A 55 6.33 1.80 4.33
N PHE A 56 7.16 1.78 5.37
CA PHE A 56 8.05 2.88 5.75
C PHE A 56 9.52 2.69 5.36
N GLN A 57 9.88 1.50 4.87
CA GLN A 57 11.24 1.18 4.42
C GLN A 57 11.41 1.53 2.95
#